data_AF-A0A350QU30-F1
#
_entry.id   AF-A0A350QU30-F1
#
_cell.length_a   1.000
_cell.length_b   1.000
_cell.length_c   1.000
_cell.angle_alpha   90.00
_cell.angle_beta   90.00
_cell.angle_gamma   90.00
#
_symmetry.space_group_name_H-M   'P 1'
#
loop_
_entity.id
_entity.type
_entity.pdbx_description
1 polymer ?
#
loop_
_entity_poly.entity_id
_entity_poly.type
_entity_poly.pdbx_seq_one_letter_code
_entity_poly.pdbx_strand_id
1 'polypeptide(L)'
;MKNAILNKLCLAILLSLFSISGFASKLAGKKLQVFILAGQSNMVGHANTHTIATLYESDDAKDKRLAQMVFKKGSGLSQNVLSEQLAEGRKTDELTGGISNDKIKNMSDGPEKTALEAKVKKHKDAYEAYRKQVASACVVSEQVYVSAIADGNKRSGPLSVGYGGNKDKIGPEYGFGLSLAQKLDAPILLIKTSWGGKSINYNFRPPSAGPYQLNEKEKNGDKAEEIRKNAGLNWRMMNETVHAVLNDLKKYHPAYDPKFGHEMAGFVWFQGFNDQFSDAFRDNYRQNMIHFIKDVRREYETPKMPFVIGVLGTNMTKEGVDKNAVSVGQREAAKAPEFKGNVVSVESYKVYDLKARKVFDGGWAKNFAQWRLVGSDRPYHYLGSGKFFVRLGDAFANAMFGLIENKMASVPSGIAVTSGEKIAFLGDSITAAGKRPGGYCQLVLSALKDQGIEITPVFAGIGGHKSNQMLARLEKDVLRHKPDWMTLSCGVNDVWHGARGIDLPSYKKNITAIVDQAQAAGVKVMLLTSTMIREDQANALNQKLAPYNDFLKALAKEKKCLLADLNADMQAALKEFPPDAPKGKQLTSDGVHMNKSGNVMMARGVAKAFGLSDKQLDESAKKWK
;
A
#
# COMPACT_ATOMS: atom_id res chain seq x y z
N MET A 1 -3.44 4.84 -56.75
CA MET A 1 -3.51 5.51 -55.42
C MET A 1 -4.44 4.85 -54.40
N LYS A 2 -5.41 3.99 -54.78
CA LYS A 2 -6.29 3.30 -53.80
C LYS A 2 -5.66 2.08 -53.09
N ASN A 3 -4.67 1.41 -53.68
CA ASN A 3 -4.05 0.21 -53.08
C ASN A 3 -2.96 0.51 -52.03
N ALA A 4 -2.42 1.72 -51.99
CA ALA A 4 -1.40 2.10 -51.00
C ALA A 4 -1.98 2.49 -49.62
N ILE A 5 -3.26 2.87 -49.57
CA ILE A 5 -3.97 3.27 -48.35
C ILE A 5 -4.52 2.04 -47.62
N LEU A 6 -4.96 1.02 -48.36
CA LEU A 6 -5.47 -0.24 -47.78
C LEU A 6 -4.35 -1.06 -47.11
N ASN A 7 -3.15 -1.10 -47.71
CA ASN A 7 -2.00 -1.79 -47.11
C ASN A 7 -1.46 -1.11 -45.84
N LYS A 8 -1.57 0.22 -45.72
CA LYS A 8 -1.19 0.94 -44.48
C LYS A 8 -2.20 0.74 -43.36
N LEU A 9 -3.49 0.55 -43.67
CA LEU A 9 -4.54 0.28 -42.69
C LEU A 9 -4.46 -1.16 -42.16
N CYS A 10 -4.17 -2.14 -43.02
CA CYS A 10 -3.94 -3.53 -42.60
C CYS A 10 -2.65 -3.70 -41.78
N LEU A 11 -1.58 -2.98 -42.11
CA LEU A 11 -0.32 -3.04 -41.35
C LEU A 11 -0.46 -2.41 -39.95
N ALA A 12 -1.25 -1.33 -39.81
CA ALA A 12 -1.54 -0.72 -38.50
C ALA A 12 -2.43 -1.61 -37.60
N ILE A 13 -3.34 -2.39 -38.19
CA ILE A 13 -4.18 -3.35 -37.44
C ILE A 13 -3.36 -4.58 -37.02
N LEU A 14 -2.47 -5.09 -37.90
CA LEU A 14 -1.56 -6.19 -37.58
C LEU A 14 -0.53 -5.84 -36.50
N LEU A 15 0.01 -4.61 -36.48
CA LEU A 15 0.92 -4.14 -35.42
C LEU A 15 0.22 -3.94 -34.05
N SER A 16 -1.09 -3.72 -34.03
CA SER A 16 -1.88 -3.61 -32.78
C SER A 16 -2.24 -4.96 -32.17
N LEU A 17 -2.29 -6.04 -32.97
CA LEU A 17 -2.50 -7.41 -32.50
C LEU A 17 -1.20 -8.06 -31.99
N PHE A 18 -0.04 -7.67 -32.54
CA PHE A 18 1.27 -8.17 -32.09
C PHE A 18 1.80 -7.54 -30.78
N SER A 19 1.30 -6.36 -30.39
CA SER A 19 1.71 -5.70 -29.13
C SER A 19 0.95 -6.26 -27.92
N ILE A 20 -0.34 -6.57 -28.07
CA ILE A 20 -1.16 -7.19 -27.01
C ILE A 20 -0.67 -8.62 -26.67
N SER A 21 -0.15 -9.36 -27.66
CA SER A 21 0.33 -10.74 -27.46
C SER A 21 1.66 -10.82 -26.69
N GLY A 22 2.53 -9.81 -26.79
CA GLY A 22 3.84 -9.78 -26.13
C GLY A 22 3.78 -9.48 -24.62
N PHE A 23 2.84 -8.64 -24.17
CA PHE A 23 2.70 -8.35 -22.73
C PHE A 23 1.85 -9.40 -22.02
N ALA A 24 0.80 -9.90 -22.67
CA ALA A 24 0.00 -11.01 -22.14
C ALA A 24 0.85 -12.28 -21.93
N SER A 25 1.83 -12.54 -22.80
CA SER A 25 2.78 -13.65 -22.63
C SER A 25 3.76 -13.42 -21.46
N LYS A 26 4.15 -12.17 -21.18
CA LYS A 26 4.98 -11.81 -20.00
C LYS A 26 4.25 -12.02 -18.66
N LEU A 27 2.94 -11.83 -18.65
CA LEU A 27 2.09 -12.06 -17.48
C LEU A 27 1.54 -13.49 -17.39
N ALA A 28 1.75 -14.31 -18.43
CA ALA A 28 1.32 -15.70 -18.43
C ALA A 28 1.97 -16.46 -17.27
N GLY A 29 1.22 -17.39 -16.68
CA GLY A 29 1.72 -18.16 -15.53
C GLY A 29 1.40 -17.57 -14.16
N LYS A 30 0.68 -16.44 -14.09
CA LYS A 30 0.50 -15.68 -12.84
C LYS A 30 -0.96 -15.56 -12.45
N LYS A 31 -1.21 -15.62 -11.14
CA LYS A 31 -2.53 -15.43 -10.53
C LYS A 31 -3.01 -13.99 -10.71
N LEU A 32 -4.26 -13.80 -11.14
CA LEU A 32 -4.89 -12.48 -11.27
C LEU A 32 -5.11 -11.83 -9.91
N GLN A 33 -4.61 -10.60 -9.74
CA GLN A 33 -4.79 -9.81 -8.52
C GLN A 33 -6.01 -8.90 -8.69
N VAL A 34 -7.08 -9.17 -7.93
CA VAL A 34 -8.34 -8.41 -7.99
C VAL A 34 -8.40 -7.40 -6.84
N PHE A 35 -8.62 -6.13 -7.17
CA PHE A 35 -8.78 -5.06 -6.20
C PHE A 35 -10.16 -4.41 -6.33
N ILE A 36 -10.84 -4.20 -5.20
CA ILE A 36 -12.12 -3.49 -5.19
C ILE A 36 -11.90 -2.04 -4.74
N LEU A 37 -12.44 -1.09 -5.49
CA LEU A 37 -12.49 0.32 -5.13
C LEU A 37 -13.96 0.72 -4.93
N ALA A 38 -14.36 0.99 -3.69
CA ALA A 38 -15.74 1.33 -3.37
C ALA A 38 -15.87 2.65 -2.61
N GLY A 39 -17.00 3.33 -2.79
CA GLY A 39 -17.30 4.54 -2.03
C GLY A 39 -18.35 5.44 -2.67
N GLN A 40 -18.31 6.72 -2.34
CA GLN A 40 -19.27 7.72 -2.84
C GLN A 40 -18.70 8.59 -3.98
N SER A 41 -19.26 9.79 -4.22
CA SER A 41 -18.81 10.76 -5.23
C SER A 41 -17.28 11.01 -5.26
N ASN A 42 -16.60 11.00 -4.11
CA ASN A 42 -15.14 11.13 -4.08
C ASN A 42 -14.42 9.90 -4.66
N MET A 43 -14.97 8.69 -4.53
CA MET A 43 -14.50 7.51 -5.26
C MET A 43 -14.95 7.55 -6.73
N VAL A 44 -16.16 8.04 -7.03
CA VAL A 44 -16.67 8.24 -8.41
C VAL A 44 -15.64 9.00 -9.22
N GLY A 45 -15.09 10.09 -8.67
CA GLY A 45 -14.07 10.88 -9.34
C GLY A 45 -14.68 11.87 -10.32
N HIS A 46 -14.51 13.16 -10.02
CA HIS A 46 -15.13 14.25 -10.77
C HIS A 46 -14.11 15.16 -11.47
N ALA A 47 -12.84 14.74 -11.54
CA ALA A 47 -11.79 15.54 -12.14
C ALA A 47 -11.73 15.37 -13.65
N ASN A 48 -11.80 16.49 -14.38
CA ASN A 48 -11.57 16.47 -15.82
C ASN A 48 -10.13 16.07 -16.11
N THR A 49 -9.95 15.14 -17.05
CA THR A 49 -8.66 14.55 -17.42
C THR A 49 -7.54 15.56 -17.62
N HIS A 50 -7.79 16.68 -18.29
CA HIS A 50 -6.74 17.63 -18.63
C HIS A 50 -6.12 18.33 -17.41
N THR A 51 -6.84 18.37 -16.28
CA THR A 51 -6.31 18.95 -15.04
C THR A 51 -5.19 18.11 -14.42
N ILE A 52 -4.98 16.85 -14.86
CA ILE A 52 -3.81 16.03 -14.48
C ILE A 52 -2.50 16.72 -14.86
N ALA A 53 -2.49 17.48 -15.97
CA ALA A 53 -1.30 18.18 -16.45
C ALA A 53 -0.74 19.18 -15.42
N THR A 54 -1.55 19.62 -14.46
CA THR A 54 -1.09 20.46 -13.36
C THR A 54 0.00 19.81 -12.49
N LEU A 55 0.23 18.49 -12.59
CA LEU A 55 1.43 17.84 -12.02
C LEU A 55 2.74 18.51 -12.49
N TYR A 56 2.80 18.99 -13.74
CA TYR A 56 3.97 19.71 -14.27
C TYR A 56 4.20 21.09 -13.61
N GLU A 57 3.22 21.62 -12.88
CA GLU A 57 3.36 22.88 -12.14
C GLU A 57 4.15 22.72 -10.83
N SER A 58 4.47 21.48 -10.44
CA SER A 58 5.08 21.18 -9.17
C SER A 58 6.55 20.82 -9.35
N ASP A 59 7.40 21.38 -8.48
CA ASP A 59 8.80 21.01 -8.39
C ASP A 59 9.04 19.76 -7.53
N ASP A 60 8.01 19.26 -6.85
CA ASP A 60 8.06 18.07 -6.00
C ASP A 60 8.43 16.83 -6.82
N ALA A 61 9.44 16.09 -6.34
CA ALA A 61 9.94 14.89 -7.00
C ALA A 61 8.87 13.81 -7.20
N LYS A 62 7.90 13.70 -6.28
CA LYS A 62 6.77 12.76 -6.39
C LYS A 62 5.87 13.16 -7.55
N ASP A 63 5.57 14.45 -7.72
CA ASP A 63 4.74 14.90 -8.84
C ASP A 63 5.43 14.72 -10.18
N LYS A 64 6.74 14.96 -10.25
CA LYS A 64 7.55 14.68 -11.44
C LYS A 64 7.50 13.19 -11.81
N ARG A 65 7.66 12.29 -10.83
CA ARG A 65 7.48 10.84 -11.02
C ARG A 65 6.04 10.50 -11.45
N LEU A 66 5.03 11.10 -10.82
CA LEU A 66 3.62 10.85 -11.17
C LEU A 66 3.30 11.33 -12.59
N ALA A 67 3.81 12.47 -13.03
CA ALA A 67 3.67 12.95 -14.40
C ALA A 67 4.27 11.95 -15.41
N GLN A 68 5.45 11.40 -15.11
CA GLN A 68 6.08 10.35 -15.93
C GLN A 68 5.28 9.03 -15.93
N MET A 69 4.57 8.72 -14.84
CA MET A 69 3.74 7.53 -14.74
C MET A 69 2.44 7.66 -15.55
N VAL A 70 1.80 8.83 -15.55
CA VAL A 70 0.47 9.02 -16.14
C VAL A 70 0.49 9.54 -17.57
N PHE A 71 1.59 10.12 -18.03
CA PHE A 71 1.73 10.60 -19.42
C PHE A 71 2.74 9.78 -20.21
N LYS A 72 2.40 9.49 -21.48
CA LYS A 72 3.27 8.83 -22.44
C LYS A 72 4.55 9.65 -22.64
N LYS A 73 5.68 8.96 -22.74
CA LYS A 73 6.97 9.56 -23.11
C LYS A 73 6.86 10.20 -24.49
N GLY A 74 7.38 11.41 -24.64
CA GLY A 74 7.32 12.16 -25.91
C GLY A 74 5.93 12.74 -26.24
N SER A 75 5.01 12.84 -25.27
CA SER A 75 3.68 13.44 -25.47
C SER A 75 3.68 14.94 -25.79
N GLY A 76 4.83 15.62 -25.67
CA GLY A 76 4.96 17.07 -25.84
C GLY A 76 4.41 17.89 -24.67
N LEU A 77 3.85 17.25 -23.63
CA LEU A 77 3.44 17.95 -22.41
C LEU A 77 4.66 18.31 -21.56
N SER A 78 4.65 19.51 -20.99
CA SER A 78 5.71 20.03 -20.13
C SER A 78 5.19 21.14 -19.23
N GLN A 79 6.04 21.59 -18.29
CA GLN A 79 5.77 22.77 -17.47
C GLN A 79 5.56 24.03 -18.31
N ASN A 80 6.32 24.20 -19.40
CA ASN A 80 6.20 25.35 -20.30
C ASN A 80 4.84 25.36 -21.00
N VAL A 81 4.43 24.22 -21.58
CA VAL A 81 3.13 24.08 -22.24
C VAL A 81 1.99 24.38 -21.26
N LEU A 82 2.05 23.85 -20.03
CA LEU A 82 1.05 24.17 -19.02
C LEU A 82 1.05 25.66 -18.66
N SER A 83 2.23 26.27 -18.49
CA SER A 83 2.37 27.67 -18.09
C SER A 83 1.80 28.62 -19.15
N GLU A 84 2.02 28.31 -20.43
CA GLU A 84 1.41 29.01 -21.56
C GLU A 84 -0.12 28.90 -21.52
N GLN A 85 -0.67 27.70 -21.31
CA GLN A 85 -2.11 27.52 -21.20
C GLN A 85 -2.71 28.29 -20.02
N LEU A 86 -2.04 28.31 -18.86
CA LEU A 86 -2.47 29.11 -17.71
C LEU A 86 -2.45 30.61 -18.00
N ALA A 87 -1.47 31.09 -18.77
CA ALA A 87 -1.42 32.49 -19.22
C ALA A 87 -2.56 32.81 -20.20
N GLU A 88 -2.82 31.93 -21.16
CA GLU A 88 -3.95 32.06 -22.09
C GLU A 88 -5.31 32.00 -21.38
N GLY A 89 -5.42 31.21 -20.30
CA GLY A 89 -6.58 31.21 -19.41
C GLY A 89 -6.84 32.58 -18.80
N ARG A 90 -5.82 33.22 -18.23
CA ARG A 90 -5.94 34.59 -17.67
C ARG A 90 -6.36 35.61 -18.72
N LYS A 91 -5.72 35.60 -19.90
CA LYS A 91 -6.10 36.46 -21.03
C LYS A 91 -7.55 36.22 -21.45
N THR A 92 -8.00 34.97 -21.46
CA THR A 92 -9.40 34.65 -21.79
C THR A 92 -10.36 35.25 -20.77
N ASP A 93 -10.06 35.15 -19.47
CA ASP A 93 -10.88 35.77 -18.42
C ASP A 93 -10.91 37.31 -18.53
N GLU A 94 -9.79 37.94 -18.88
CA GLU A 94 -9.74 39.38 -19.16
C GLU A 94 -10.63 39.77 -20.35
N LEU A 95 -10.74 38.92 -21.38
CA LEU A 95 -11.58 39.17 -22.54
C LEU A 95 -13.06 38.90 -22.27
N THR A 96 -13.39 37.84 -21.51
CA THR A 96 -14.78 37.42 -21.31
C THR A 96 -15.44 38.07 -20.10
N GLY A 97 -14.70 38.42 -19.06
CA GLY A 97 -15.28 38.77 -17.76
C GLY A 97 -15.74 37.55 -16.97
N GLY A 98 -15.09 36.40 -17.16
CA GLY A 98 -15.37 35.17 -16.42
C GLY A 98 -16.45 34.28 -17.05
N ILE A 99 -17.09 33.45 -16.21
CA ILE A 99 -17.97 32.34 -16.62
C ILE A 99 -19.18 32.79 -17.45
N SER A 100 -19.73 33.95 -17.12
CA SER A 100 -20.95 34.46 -17.74
C SER A 100 -20.70 35.18 -19.06
N ASN A 101 -19.42 35.38 -19.45
CA ASN A 101 -19.01 36.25 -20.55
C ASN A 101 -19.55 37.68 -20.42
N ASP A 102 -19.57 38.24 -19.20
CA ASP A 102 -20.22 39.52 -18.90
C ASP A 102 -19.69 40.68 -19.76
N LYS A 103 -18.38 40.70 -20.07
CA LYS A 103 -17.81 41.75 -20.93
C LYS A 103 -18.37 41.71 -22.35
N ILE A 104 -18.58 40.53 -22.91
CA ILE A 104 -19.16 40.37 -24.27
C ILE A 104 -20.66 40.67 -24.22
N LYS A 105 -21.37 40.16 -23.21
CA LYS A 105 -22.82 40.34 -23.08
C LYS A 105 -23.21 41.81 -22.92
N ASN A 106 -22.39 42.59 -22.23
CA ASN A 106 -22.65 44.00 -21.97
C ASN A 106 -22.23 44.91 -23.14
N MET A 107 -21.66 44.38 -24.22
CA MET A 107 -21.36 45.15 -25.43
C MET A 107 -22.60 45.25 -26.34
N SER A 108 -22.81 46.45 -26.88
CA SER A 108 -23.73 46.69 -27.99
C SER A 108 -23.30 45.88 -29.23
N ASP A 109 -24.28 45.46 -30.03
CA ASP A 109 -24.00 44.75 -31.27
C ASP A 109 -23.23 45.65 -32.26
N GLY A 110 -22.18 45.10 -32.87
CA GLY A 110 -21.33 45.84 -33.79
C GLY A 110 -20.01 45.14 -34.08
N PRO A 111 -19.17 45.72 -34.96
CA PRO A 111 -17.92 45.10 -35.42
C PRO A 111 -16.96 44.74 -34.27
N GLU A 112 -16.90 45.54 -33.22
CA GLU A 112 -16.04 45.31 -32.06
C GLU A 112 -16.44 44.06 -31.26
N LYS A 113 -17.76 43.88 -31.05
CA LYS A 113 -18.30 42.69 -30.38
C LYS A 113 -18.01 41.44 -31.19
N THR A 114 -18.27 41.47 -32.49
CA THR A 114 -17.98 40.37 -33.41
C THR A 114 -16.50 40.00 -33.41
N ALA A 115 -15.60 40.99 -33.41
CA ALA A 115 -14.16 40.76 -33.35
C ALA A 115 -13.73 40.13 -32.02
N LEU A 116 -14.29 40.59 -30.89
CA LEU A 116 -14.03 40.03 -29.57
C LEU A 116 -14.54 38.59 -29.46
N GLU A 117 -15.75 38.32 -29.97
CA GLU A 117 -16.34 36.98 -30.02
C GLU A 117 -15.48 36.01 -30.85
N ALA A 118 -15.00 36.45 -32.01
CA ALA A 118 -14.09 35.66 -32.84
C ALA A 118 -12.76 35.35 -32.10
N LYS A 119 -12.21 36.35 -31.39
CA LYS A 119 -11.01 36.16 -30.56
C LYS A 119 -11.25 35.16 -29.43
N VAL A 120 -12.33 35.31 -28.67
CA VAL A 120 -12.71 34.39 -27.59
C VAL A 120 -12.98 32.99 -28.11
N LYS A 121 -13.60 32.86 -29.29
CA LYS A 121 -13.78 31.57 -29.96
C LYS A 121 -12.43 30.90 -30.22
N LYS A 122 -11.43 31.63 -30.74
CA LYS A 122 -10.07 31.10 -30.96
C LYS A 122 -9.44 30.59 -29.65
N HIS A 123 -9.57 31.31 -28.54
CA HIS A 123 -9.07 30.85 -27.24
C HIS A 123 -9.82 29.61 -26.72
N LYS A 124 -11.15 29.53 -26.93
CA LYS A 124 -11.95 28.34 -26.58
C LYS A 124 -11.55 27.12 -27.41
N ASP A 125 -11.34 27.29 -28.71
CA ASP A 125 -10.89 26.21 -29.60
C ASP A 125 -9.49 25.71 -29.22
N ALA A 126 -8.57 26.62 -28.87
CA ALA A 126 -7.24 26.28 -28.39
C ALA A 126 -7.28 25.49 -27.06
N TYR A 127 -8.14 25.90 -26.12
CA TYR A 127 -8.37 25.15 -24.88
C TYR A 127 -8.91 23.74 -25.14
N GLU A 128 -9.87 23.57 -26.05
CA GLU A 128 -10.38 22.24 -26.41
C GLU A 128 -9.32 21.38 -27.11
N ALA A 129 -8.46 21.97 -27.94
CA ALA A 129 -7.30 21.29 -28.51
C ALA A 129 -6.33 20.81 -27.41
N TYR A 130 -6.03 21.67 -26.43
CA TYR A 130 -5.21 21.31 -25.27
C TYR A 130 -5.84 20.17 -24.46
N ARG A 131 -7.15 20.22 -24.16
CA ARG A 131 -7.85 19.13 -23.46
C ARG A 131 -7.67 17.79 -24.17
N LYS A 132 -7.85 17.77 -25.49
CA LYS A 132 -7.67 16.57 -26.32
C LYS A 132 -6.22 16.09 -26.33
N GLN A 133 -5.25 17.01 -26.39
CA GLN A 133 -3.83 16.69 -26.29
C GLN A 133 -3.49 16.02 -24.95
N VAL A 134 -3.97 16.57 -23.83
CA VAL A 134 -3.71 15.96 -22.52
C VAL A 134 -4.36 14.59 -22.38
N ALA A 135 -5.60 14.44 -22.85
CA ALA A 135 -6.29 13.15 -22.82
C ALA A 135 -5.59 12.09 -23.68
N SER A 136 -5.10 12.43 -24.88
CA SER A 136 -4.39 11.49 -25.75
C SER A 136 -2.99 11.14 -25.25
N ALA A 137 -2.37 12.05 -24.51
CA ALA A 137 -1.09 11.85 -23.84
C ALA A 137 -1.17 10.91 -22.64
N CYS A 138 -2.35 10.71 -22.05
CA CYS A 138 -2.52 9.82 -20.89
C CYS A 138 -2.19 8.36 -21.24
N VAL A 139 -1.51 7.67 -20.32
CA VAL A 139 -1.16 6.25 -20.43
C VAL A 139 -2.41 5.37 -20.40
N VAL A 140 -2.39 4.33 -21.23
CA VAL A 140 -3.32 3.20 -21.19
C VAL A 140 -2.52 1.99 -20.73
N SER A 141 -2.96 1.30 -19.68
CA SER A 141 -2.25 0.16 -19.12
C SER A 141 -2.47 -1.10 -19.95
N GLU A 142 -1.41 -1.86 -20.19
CA GLU A 142 -1.45 -3.22 -20.74
C GLU A 142 -1.57 -4.30 -19.63
N GLN A 143 -1.27 -3.93 -18.39
CA GLN A 143 -1.25 -4.81 -17.22
C GLN A 143 -2.53 -4.75 -16.38
N VAL A 144 -3.17 -3.57 -16.34
CA VAL A 144 -4.28 -3.28 -15.44
C VAL A 144 -5.55 -3.10 -16.26
N TYR A 145 -6.56 -3.89 -15.95
CA TYR A 145 -7.91 -3.72 -16.46
C TYR A 145 -8.84 -3.24 -15.36
N VAL A 146 -9.93 -2.60 -15.74
CA VAL A 146 -10.93 -2.10 -14.80
C VAL A 146 -12.34 -2.42 -15.31
N SER A 147 -13.22 -2.80 -14.40
CA SER A 147 -14.67 -2.78 -14.56
C SER A 147 -15.25 -1.79 -13.56
N ALA A 148 -15.90 -0.73 -14.04
CA ALA A 148 -16.32 0.39 -13.21
C ALA A 148 -17.80 0.73 -13.36
N ILE A 149 -18.44 0.96 -12.21
CA ILE A 149 -19.67 1.74 -12.07
C ILE A 149 -19.30 3.00 -11.26
N ALA A 150 -19.44 4.16 -11.91
CA ALA A 150 -19.18 5.46 -11.33
C ALA A 150 -20.40 6.36 -11.62
N ASP A 151 -21.33 6.40 -10.66
CA ASP A 151 -22.69 6.89 -10.88
C ASP A 151 -23.35 6.19 -12.09
N GLY A 152 -23.72 6.96 -13.12
CA GLY A 152 -24.30 6.44 -14.36
C GLY A 152 -23.26 5.96 -15.37
N ASN A 153 -21.97 6.24 -15.18
CA ASN A 153 -20.91 5.83 -16.10
C ASN A 153 -20.50 4.37 -15.81
N LYS A 154 -20.93 3.46 -16.69
CA LYS A 154 -20.57 2.04 -16.65
C LYS A 154 -19.61 1.72 -17.78
N ARG A 155 -18.41 1.22 -17.46
CA ARG A 155 -17.38 0.94 -18.45
C ARG A 155 -16.43 -0.15 -17.99
N SER A 156 -15.93 -0.95 -18.92
CA SER A 156 -14.85 -1.91 -18.68
C SER A 156 -13.79 -1.86 -19.78
N GLY A 157 -12.55 -2.21 -19.46
CA GLY A 157 -11.45 -2.26 -20.42
C GLY A 157 -10.08 -2.04 -19.78
N PRO A 158 -9.02 -1.84 -20.58
CA PRO A 158 -7.71 -1.48 -20.05
C PRO A 158 -7.81 -0.15 -19.28
N LEU A 159 -7.06 -0.05 -18.19
CA LEU A 159 -7.04 1.13 -17.35
C LEU A 159 -6.52 2.31 -18.17
N SER A 160 -7.36 3.33 -18.28
CA SER A 160 -7.11 4.59 -18.96
C SER A 160 -7.92 5.68 -18.26
N VAL A 161 -7.96 6.89 -18.82
CA VAL A 161 -8.85 7.95 -18.33
C VAL A 161 -10.30 7.68 -18.74
N GLY A 162 -11.27 8.28 -18.04
CA GLY A 162 -12.70 8.16 -18.37
C GLY A 162 -13.48 7.09 -17.62
N TYR A 163 -12.94 6.58 -16.51
CA TYR A 163 -13.63 5.73 -15.53
C TYR A 163 -14.11 6.52 -14.30
N GLY A 164 -14.08 7.86 -14.38
CA GLY A 164 -14.73 8.76 -13.43
C GLY A 164 -16.25 8.85 -13.64
N GLY A 165 -16.89 9.91 -13.14
CA GLY A 165 -18.34 10.12 -13.30
C GLY A 165 -18.84 10.26 -14.75
N ASN A 166 -17.94 10.47 -15.72
CA ASN A 166 -18.20 10.36 -17.16
C ASN A 166 -16.89 10.07 -17.92
N LYS A 167 -16.96 9.99 -19.26
CA LYS A 167 -15.83 9.65 -20.13
C LYS A 167 -14.68 10.67 -20.13
N ASP A 168 -14.92 11.89 -19.68
CA ASP A 168 -13.89 12.95 -19.58
C ASP A 168 -13.24 12.99 -18.19
N LYS A 169 -13.78 12.22 -17.23
CA LYS A 169 -13.44 12.32 -15.82
C LYS A 169 -12.61 11.14 -15.34
N ILE A 170 -11.80 11.41 -14.31
CA ILE A 170 -11.05 10.41 -13.57
C ILE A 170 -11.36 10.48 -12.07
N GLY A 171 -11.18 9.36 -11.40
CA GLY A 171 -11.07 9.27 -9.94
C GLY A 171 -9.72 8.70 -9.52
N PRO A 172 -9.61 8.20 -8.28
CA PRO A 172 -8.37 7.66 -7.76
C PRO A 172 -7.95 6.35 -8.46
N GLU A 173 -8.84 5.69 -9.21
CA GLU A 173 -8.55 4.44 -9.92
C GLU A 173 -7.38 4.56 -10.89
N TYR A 174 -7.23 5.72 -11.53
CA TYR A 174 -6.22 5.92 -12.55
C TYR A 174 -4.81 5.94 -11.95
N GLY A 175 -4.59 6.75 -10.91
CA GLY A 175 -3.33 6.77 -10.16
C GLY A 175 -3.07 5.46 -9.41
N PHE A 176 -4.12 4.86 -8.85
CA PHE A 176 -4.02 3.62 -8.08
C PHE A 176 -3.51 2.46 -8.92
N GLY A 177 -4.18 2.18 -10.05
CA GLY A 177 -3.80 1.04 -10.88
C GLY A 177 -2.45 1.20 -11.54
N LEU A 178 -2.11 2.38 -12.07
CA LEU A 178 -0.79 2.62 -12.66
C LEU A 178 0.35 2.51 -11.63
N SER A 179 0.13 2.95 -10.39
CA SER A 179 1.11 2.80 -9.32
C SER A 179 1.26 1.35 -8.87
N LEU A 180 0.17 0.56 -8.81
CA LEU A 180 0.25 -0.88 -8.56
C LEU A 180 0.99 -1.63 -9.67
N ALA A 181 0.79 -1.26 -10.94
CA ALA A 181 1.49 -1.88 -12.07
C ALA A 181 3.03 -1.75 -11.97
N GLN A 182 3.53 -0.69 -11.33
CA GLN A 182 4.97 -0.52 -11.08
C GLN A 182 5.52 -1.39 -9.94
N LYS A 183 4.63 -1.95 -9.10
CA LYS A 183 4.99 -2.62 -7.84
C LYS A 183 4.71 -4.12 -7.87
N LEU A 184 3.69 -4.53 -8.62
CA LEU A 184 3.26 -5.91 -8.72
C LEU A 184 3.64 -6.45 -10.09
N ASP A 185 4.30 -7.60 -10.10
CA ASP A 185 4.60 -8.33 -11.32
C ASP A 185 3.53 -9.40 -11.56
N ALA A 186 2.28 -8.97 -11.76
CA ALA A 186 1.09 -9.82 -11.93
C ALA A 186 0.00 -9.11 -12.76
N PRO A 187 -0.92 -9.85 -13.43
CA PRO A 187 -2.11 -9.24 -14.02
C PRO A 187 -3.01 -8.64 -12.92
N ILE A 188 -3.60 -7.47 -13.18
CA ILE A 188 -4.36 -6.70 -12.19
C ILE A 188 -5.74 -6.36 -12.73
N LEU A 189 -6.78 -6.69 -11.98
CA LEU A 189 -8.16 -6.28 -12.25
C LEU A 189 -8.67 -5.36 -11.14
N LEU A 190 -9.12 -4.16 -11.52
CA LEU A 190 -9.84 -3.25 -10.65
C LEU A 190 -11.35 -3.41 -10.83
N ILE A 191 -12.08 -3.53 -9.74
CA ILE A 191 -13.55 -3.49 -9.74
C ILE A 191 -13.98 -2.26 -8.96
N LYS A 192 -14.47 -1.23 -9.66
CA LYS A 192 -14.87 0.04 -9.06
C LYS A 192 -16.39 0.13 -8.93
N THR A 193 -16.89 0.37 -7.73
CA THR A 193 -18.33 0.51 -7.44
C THR A 193 -18.58 1.76 -6.61
N SER A 194 -19.13 2.80 -7.24
CA SER A 194 -19.19 4.11 -6.59
C SER A 194 -20.39 4.94 -7.03
N TRP A 195 -21.02 5.62 -6.07
CA TRP A 195 -22.23 6.43 -6.28
C TRP A 195 -22.27 7.67 -5.40
N GLY A 196 -22.60 8.83 -5.97
CA GLY A 196 -22.77 10.09 -5.25
C GLY A 196 -23.91 10.06 -4.23
N GLY A 197 -23.79 10.89 -3.18
CA GLY A 197 -24.87 11.06 -2.19
C GLY A 197 -25.15 9.83 -1.31
N LYS A 198 -24.13 8.99 -1.05
CA LYS A 198 -24.28 7.75 -0.26
C LYS A 198 -23.59 7.84 1.10
N SER A 199 -24.11 7.12 2.09
CA SER A 199 -23.55 6.98 3.44
C SER A 199 -23.24 5.53 3.80
N ILE A 200 -22.30 5.30 4.73
CA ILE A 200 -22.08 3.95 5.25
C ILE A 200 -23.16 3.55 6.25
N ASN A 201 -23.74 4.53 6.96
CA ASN A 201 -24.78 4.22 7.93
C ASN A 201 -26.09 3.72 7.30
N TYR A 202 -26.40 4.13 6.06
CA TYR A 202 -27.65 3.79 5.37
C TYR A 202 -27.44 3.02 4.06
N ASN A 203 -26.78 3.61 3.07
CA ASN A 203 -26.72 3.01 1.72
C ASN A 203 -25.80 1.81 1.63
N PHE A 204 -24.60 1.94 2.21
CA PHE A 204 -23.60 0.88 2.31
C PHE A 204 -23.65 0.18 3.67
N ARG A 205 -24.80 0.23 4.35
CA ARG A 205 -24.97 -0.37 5.66
C ARG A 205 -24.63 -1.87 5.60
N PRO A 206 -23.59 -2.32 6.33
CA PRO A 206 -23.19 -3.71 6.30
C PRO A 206 -24.19 -4.56 7.10
N PRO A 207 -24.51 -5.80 6.68
CA PRO A 207 -25.47 -6.66 7.36
C PRO A 207 -25.24 -6.83 8.86
N SER A 208 -23.98 -6.96 9.30
CA SER A 208 -23.64 -7.17 10.72
C SER A 208 -23.80 -5.93 11.60
N ALA A 209 -24.06 -4.74 11.02
CA ALA A 209 -24.47 -3.56 11.79
C ALA A 209 -25.95 -3.61 12.20
N GLY A 210 -26.71 -4.63 11.80
CA GLY A 210 -28.13 -4.78 12.10
C GLY A 210 -29.03 -3.85 11.27
N PRO A 211 -30.35 -3.85 11.52
CA PRO A 211 -31.31 -3.06 10.74
C PRO A 211 -31.09 -1.54 10.91
N TYR A 212 -31.40 -0.77 9.88
CA TYR A 212 -31.39 0.70 9.96
C TYR A 212 -32.51 1.18 10.88
N GLN A 213 -32.16 2.11 11.77
CA GLN A 213 -33.10 2.70 12.72
C GLN A 213 -33.65 4.00 12.13
N LEU A 214 -34.96 4.04 11.91
CA LEU A 214 -35.64 5.25 11.42
C LEU A 214 -35.59 6.35 12.49
N ASN A 215 -35.34 7.59 12.08
CA ASN A 215 -35.56 8.76 12.93
C ASN A 215 -37.05 9.12 13.00
N GLU A 216 -37.43 10.02 13.91
CA GLU A 216 -38.85 10.40 14.13
C GLU A 216 -39.54 10.93 12.86
N LYS A 217 -38.83 11.69 12.02
CA LYS A 217 -39.38 12.17 10.74
C LYS A 217 -39.64 11.03 9.77
N GLU A 218 -38.75 10.05 9.70
CA GLU A 218 -38.89 8.89 8.82
C GLU A 218 -39.97 7.93 9.31
N LYS A 219 -40.13 7.76 10.64
CA LYS A 219 -41.21 6.96 11.24
C LYS A 219 -42.58 7.54 10.93
N ASN A 220 -42.71 8.86 11.02
CA ASN A 220 -43.97 9.58 10.81
C ASN A 220 -44.24 9.91 9.34
N GLY A 221 -43.35 9.51 8.42
CA GLY A 221 -43.49 9.70 6.99
C GLY A 221 -44.19 8.53 6.29
N ASP A 222 -44.70 8.79 5.09
CA ASP A 222 -45.36 7.81 4.20
C ASP A 222 -44.39 6.77 3.59
N LYS A 223 -43.07 6.98 3.71
CA LYS A 223 -42.02 6.16 3.11
C LYS A 223 -41.25 5.27 4.09
N ALA A 224 -41.72 5.11 5.32
CA ALA A 224 -41.00 4.36 6.36
C ALA A 224 -40.56 2.95 5.90
N GLU A 225 -41.45 2.22 5.21
CA GLU A 225 -41.16 0.86 4.74
C GLU A 225 -40.20 0.84 3.55
N GLU A 226 -40.34 1.79 2.63
CA GLU A 226 -39.40 1.96 1.51
C GLU A 226 -37.98 2.24 2.03
N ILE A 227 -37.86 3.10 3.05
CA ILE A 227 -36.56 3.44 3.68
C ILE A 227 -35.94 2.18 4.30
N ARG A 228 -36.70 1.37 5.04
CA ARG A 228 -36.20 0.11 5.61
C ARG A 228 -35.71 -0.85 4.53
N LYS A 229 -36.47 -1.02 3.45
CA LYS A 229 -36.11 -1.88 2.32
C LYS A 229 -34.84 -1.41 1.60
N ASN A 230 -34.68 -0.10 1.46
CA ASN A 230 -33.55 0.51 0.75
C ASN A 230 -32.27 0.65 1.59
N ALA A 231 -32.35 0.43 2.91
CA ALA A 231 -31.15 0.30 3.74
C ALA A 231 -30.24 -0.83 3.22
N GLY A 232 -28.95 -0.55 3.06
CA GLY A 232 -27.96 -1.48 2.50
C GLY A 232 -28.09 -1.72 0.99
N LEU A 233 -28.88 -0.94 0.25
CA LEU A 233 -29.05 -1.16 -1.19
C LEU A 233 -27.72 -1.08 -1.96
N ASN A 234 -26.87 -0.10 -1.67
CA ASN A 234 -25.58 0.04 -2.36
C ASN A 234 -24.55 -1.00 -1.91
N TRP A 235 -24.67 -1.52 -0.69
CA TRP A 235 -23.95 -2.73 -0.28
C TRP A 235 -24.30 -3.91 -1.19
N ARG A 236 -25.60 -4.19 -1.39
CA ARG A 236 -26.07 -5.27 -2.26
C ARG A 236 -25.65 -5.07 -3.72
N MET A 237 -25.84 -3.87 -4.26
CA MET A 237 -25.45 -3.55 -5.65
C MET A 237 -23.94 -3.66 -5.88
N MET A 238 -23.12 -3.28 -4.89
CA MET A 238 -21.67 -3.47 -4.94
C MET A 238 -21.33 -4.96 -5.07
N ASN A 239 -21.86 -5.79 -4.18
CA ASN A 239 -21.57 -7.23 -4.18
C ASN A 239 -22.08 -7.91 -5.45
N GLU A 240 -23.28 -7.58 -5.91
CA GLU A 240 -23.83 -8.08 -7.18
C GLU A 240 -22.90 -7.76 -8.35
N THR A 241 -22.40 -6.52 -8.43
CA THR A 241 -21.47 -6.10 -9.48
C THR A 241 -20.14 -6.84 -9.39
N VAL A 242 -19.58 -6.98 -8.18
CA VAL A 242 -18.32 -7.70 -7.96
C VAL A 242 -18.45 -9.17 -8.35
N HIS A 243 -19.50 -9.85 -7.91
CA HIS A 243 -19.76 -11.26 -8.27
C HIS A 243 -19.98 -11.44 -9.77
N ALA A 244 -20.71 -10.53 -10.42
CA ALA A 244 -20.89 -10.57 -11.87
C ALA A 244 -19.56 -10.46 -12.65
N VAL A 245 -18.57 -9.73 -12.11
CA VAL A 245 -17.22 -9.65 -12.69
C VAL A 245 -16.41 -10.91 -12.38
N LEU A 246 -16.46 -11.41 -11.14
CA LEU A 246 -15.74 -12.61 -10.71
C LEU A 246 -16.20 -13.87 -11.45
N ASN A 247 -17.48 -13.93 -11.83
CA ASN A 247 -18.04 -15.05 -12.60
C ASN A 247 -17.57 -15.10 -14.06
N ASP A 248 -16.94 -14.03 -14.58
CA ASP A 248 -16.47 -13.97 -15.97
C ASP A 248 -15.15 -13.19 -16.09
N LEU A 249 -14.15 -13.57 -15.29
CA LEU A 249 -12.86 -12.88 -15.23
C LEU A 249 -12.13 -12.82 -16.58
N LYS A 250 -12.34 -13.81 -17.47
CA LYS A 250 -11.70 -13.84 -18.79
C LYS A 250 -12.18 -12.69 -19.68
N LYS A 251 -13.46 -12.32 -19.58
CA LYS A 251 -14.02 -11.15 -20.27
C LYS A 251 -13.42 -9.83 -19.77
N TYR A 252 -13.12 -9.74 -18.47
CA TYR A 252 -12.66 -8.48 -17.87
C TYR A 252 -11.13 -8.34 -17.82
N HIS A 253 -10.37 -9.43 -17.97
CA HIS A 253 -8.92 -9.37 -18.06
C HIS A 253 -8.37 -10.43 -19.03
N PRO A 254 -7.75 -10.04 -20.16
CA PRO A 254 -7.32 -10.99 -21.19
C PRO A 254 -6.23 -11.96 -20.72
N ALA A 255 -5.35 -11.52 -19.80
CA ALA A 255 -4.33 -12.39 -19.21
C ALA A 255 -4.86 -13.30 -18.08
N TYR A 256 -6.16 -13.27 -17.74
CA TYR A 256 -6.71 -14.24 -16.80
C TYR A 256 -6.64 -15.65 -17.39
N ASP A 257 -6.18 -16.58 -16.58
CA ASP A 257 -6.11 -18.00 -16.90
C ASP A 257 -6.68 -18.79 -15.71
N PRO A 258 -7.77 -19.56 -15.90
CA PRO A 258 -8.39 -20.33 -14.82
C PRO A 258 -7.43 -21.33 -14.17
N LYS A 259 -6.36 -21.75 -14.87
CA LYS A 259 -5.32 -22.61 -14.31
C LYS A 259 -4.60 -21.99 -13.12
N PHE A 260 -4.35 -20.67 -13.16
CA PHE A 260 -3.66 -19.94 -12.09
C PHE A 260 -4.62 -19.25 -11.12
N GLY A 261 -5.88 -19.11 -11.53
CA GLY A 261 -6.96 -18.55 -10.73
C GLY A 261 -6.79 -17.06 -10.45
N HIS A 262 -7.49 -16.59 -9.42
CA HIS A 262 -7.44 -15.19 -8.97
C HIS A 262 -7.30 -15.11 -7.45
N GLU A 263 -6.96 -13.93 -6.96
CA GLU A 263 -6.93 -13.57 -5.54
C GLU A 263 -7.65 -12.23 -5.34
N MET A 264 -8.46 -12.16 -4.29
CA MET A 264 -8.98 -10.89 -3.76
C MET A 264 -7.85 -10.19 -3.00
N ALA A 265 -7.07 -9.41 -3.76
CA ALA A 265 -5.79 -8.86 -3.33
C ALA A 265 -5.93 -7.66 -2.39
N GLY A 266 -7.04 -6.92 -2.47
CA GLY A 266 -7.30 -5.84 -1.54
C GLY A 266 -8.57 -5.04 -1.82
N PHE A 267 -8.93 -4.20 -0.84
CA PHE A 267 -10.09 -3.33 -0.91
C PHE A 267 -9.71 -1.90 -0.53
N VAL A 268 -10.19 -0.92 -1.30
CA VAL A 268 -10.04 0.51 -1.01
C VAL A 268 -11.42 1.12 -0.82
N TRP A 269 -11.63 1.71 0.35
CA TRP A 269 -12.84 2.44 0.69
C TRP A 269 -12.57 3.95 0.72
N PHE A 270 -13.34 4.74 -0.04
CA PHE A 270 -13.26 6.21 0.03
C PHE A 270 -14.63 6.89 0.04
N GLN A 271 -15.11 7.17 1.25
CA GLN A 271 -16.43 7.70 1.53
C GLN A 271 -16.43 8.38 2.90
N GLY A 272 -17.39 9.26 3.19
CA GLY A 272 -17.64 9.77 4.55
C GLY A 272 -18.33 11.13 4.59
N PHE A 273 -18.34 11.85 3.46
CA PHE A 273 -18.85 13.23 3.43
C PHE A 273 -20.33 13.34 3.83
N ASN A 274 -21.19 12.40 3.44
CA ASN A 274 -22.61 12.50 3.79
C ASN A 274 -22.90 12.10 5.24
N ASP A 275 -22.11 11.19 5.81
CA ASP A 275 -22.28 10.75 7.19
C ASP A 275 -22.02 11.89 8.18
N GLN A 276 -21.20 12.87 7.83
CA GLN A 276 -20.83 13.96 8.74
C GLN A 276 -22.00 14.91 9.11
N PHE A 277 -23.06 14.95 8.28
CA PHE A 277 -24.16 15.90 8.44
C PHE A 277 -25.28 15.42 9.37
N SER A 278 -25.16 14.20 9.91
CA SER A 278 -26.10 13.65 10.89
C SER A 278 -25.33 13.07 12.07
N ASP A 279 -25.68 13.50 13.28
CA ASP A 279 -25.13 13.02 14.55
C ASP A 279 -25.18 11.49 14.60
N ALA A 280 -26.35 10.92 14.35
CA ALA A 280 -26.56 9.48 14.33
C ALA A 280 -25.70 8.74 13.29
N PHE A 281 -25.25 9.40 12.21
CA PHE A 281 -24.45 8.77 11.15
C PHE A 281 -22.95 8.94 11.41
N ARG A 282 -22.51 10.11 11.88
CA ARG A 282 -21.09 10.36 12.16
C ARG A 282 -20.65 9.65 13.44
N ASP A 283 -21.51 9.63 14.47
CA ASP A 283 -21.14 9.12 15.80
C ASP A 283 -21.03 7.59 15.82
N ASN A 284 -21.67 6.90 14.87
CA ASN A 284 -21.54 5.45 14.70
C ASN A 284 -20.61 5.02 13.54
N TYR A 285 -19.95 5.96 12.87
CA TYR A 285 -19.15 5.69 11.68
C TYR A 285 -18.05 4.65 11.95
N ARG A 286 -17.34 4.78 13.07
CA ARG A 286 -16.29 3.84 13.49
C ARG A 286 -16.81 2.40 13.53
N GLN A 287 -17.94 2.20 14.19
CA GLN A 287 -18.50 0.86 14.38
C GLN A 287 -19.03 0.29 13.07
N ASN A 288 -19.73 1.09 12.28
CA ASN A 288 -20.17 0.69 10.93
C ASN A 288 -19.00 0.33 10.01
N MET A 289 -17.87 1.06 10.10
CA MET A 289 -16.66 0.76 9.33
C MET A 289 -16.07 -0.61 9.72
N ILE A 290 -16.04 -0.93 11.02
CA ILE A 290 -15.57 -2.24 11.51
C ILE A 290 -16.48 -3.36 10.98
N HIS A 291 -17.81 -3.20 11.08
CA HIS A 291 -18.77 -4.14 10.51
C HIS A 291 -18.58 -4.30 9.00
N PHE A 292 -18.38 -3.20 8.29
CA PHE A 292 -18.19 -3.20 6.85
C PHE A 292 -16.95 -3.99 6.44
N ILE A 293 -15.80 -3.75 7.08
CA ILE A 293 -14.56 -4.49 6.80
C ILE A 293 -14.75 -5.99 7.07
N LYS A 294 -15.38 -6.36 8.20
CA LYS A 294 -15.67 -7.76 8.53
C LYS A 294 -16.58 -8.43 7.51
N ASP A 295 -17.63 -7.72 7.10
CA ASP A 295 -18.61 -8.25 6.16
C ASP A 295 -18.03 -8.38 4.77
N VAL A 296 -17.20 -7.42 4.33
CA VAL A 296 -16.49 -7.52 3.04
C VAL A 296 -15.56 -8.72 3.03
N ARG A 297 -14.82 -8.94 4.12
CA ARG A 297 -13.92 -10.09 4.25
C ARG A 297 -14.66 -11.42 4.29
N ARG A 298 -15.85 -11.45 4.88
CA ARG A 298 -16.72 -12.63 4.90
C ARG A 298 -17.33 -12.89 3.52
N GLU A 299 -17.84 -11.86 2.86
CA GLU A 299 -18.44 -11.91 1.52
C GLU A 299 -17.50 -12.53 0.49
N TYR A 300 -16.21 -12.17 0.55
CA TYR A 300 -15.20 -12.64 -0.40
C TYR A 300 -14.26 -13.69 0.20
N GLU A 301 -14.65 -14.31 1.32
CA GLU A 301 -13.92 -15.41 1.98
C GLU A 301 -12.42 -15.13 2.22
N THR A 302 -12.07 -13.86 2.48
CA THR A 302 -10.69 -13.39 2.61
C THR A 302 -10.49 -12.70 3.97
N PRO A 303 -10.36 -13.46 5.09
CA PRO A 303 -10.40 -12.93 6.46
C PRO A 303 -9.28 -11.95 6.81
N LYS A 304 -8.18 -11.96 6.06
CA LYS A 304 -7.05 -11.02 6.20
C LYS A 304 -6.87 -10.13 4.98
N MET A 305 -7.93 -9.89 4.19
CA MET A 305 -7.81 -9.05 3.00
C MET A 305 -7.23 -7.67 3.36
N PRO A 306 -6.13 -7.25 2.70
CA PRO A 306 -5.62 -5.89 2.79
C PRO A 306 -6.73 -4.86 2.55
N PHE A 307 -6.87 -3.91 3.47
CA PHE A 307 -7.93 -2.91 3.41
C PHE A 307 -7.38 -1.50 3.63
N VAL A 308 -7.65 -0.59 2.69
CA VAL A 308 -7.25 0.82 2.78
C VAL A 308 -8.49 1.68 2.97
N ILE A 309 -8.48 2.49 4.03
CA ILE A 309 -9.52 3.49 4.32
C ILE A 309 -8.99 4.86 3.91
N GLY A 310 -9.59 5.50 2.92
CA GLY A 310 -9.33 6.90 2.60
C GLY A 310 -10.00 7.82 3.61
N VAL A 311 -9.19 8.52 4.41
CA VAL A 311 -9.67 9.49 5.40
C VAL A 311 -10.27 10.69 4.68
N LEU A 312 -11.46 11.13 5.13
CA LEU A 312 -12.11 12.31 4.60
C LEU A 312 -11.27 13.56 4.91
N GLY A 313 -10.75 14.20 3.87
CA GLY A 313 -9.83 15.32 3.95
C GLY A 313 -10.39 16.62 3.39
N THR A 314 -11.71 16.77 3.30
CA THR A 314 -12.36 17.99 2.74
C THR A 314 -12.11 19.24 3.57
N ASN A 315 -11.70 19.08 4.84
CA ASN A 315 -11.27 20.18 5.70
C ASN A 315 -9.83 20.64 5.45
N MET A 316 -9.10 19.97 4.55
CA MET A 316 -7.77 20.31 3.98
C MET A 316 -6.58 20.40 4.95
N THR A 317 -6.77 20.85 6.19
CA THR A 317 -5.71 20.96 7.19
C THR A 317 -5.77 19.81 8.18
N LYS A 318 -4.65 19.56 8.86
CA LYS A 318 -4.61 18.54 9.92
C LYS A 318 -5.61 18.88 11.01
N GLU A 319 -5.65 20.13 11.47
CA GLU A 319 -6.55 20.61 12.52
C GLU A 319 -8.01 20.44 12.13
N GLY A 320 -8.35 20.76 10.87
CA GLY A 320 -9.71 20.63 10.37
C GLY A 320 -10.15 19.16 10.24
N VAL A 321 -9.26 18.29 9.78
CA VAL A 321 -9.55 16.85 9.65
C VAL A 321 -9.60 16.18 11.03
N ASP A 322 -8.77 16.58 11.98
CA ASP A 322 -8.76 16.01 13.34
C ASP A 322 -10.01 16.38 14.15
N LYS A 323 -10.69 17.49 13.80
CA LYS A 323 -11.99 17.86 14.37
C LYS A 323 -13.18 17.18 13.71
N ASN A 324 -12.99 16.52 12.56
CA ASN A 324 -14.08 15.86 11.85
C ASN A 324 -14.32 14.46 12.44
N ALA A 325 -15.49 14.24 13.05
CA ALA A 325 -15.82 12.98 13.71
C ALA A 325 -15.77 11.76 12.77
N VAL A 326 -16.16 11.91 11.49
CA VAL A 326 -16.04 10.83 10.50
C VAL A 326 -14.58 10.50 10.23
N SER A 327 -13.72 11.51 10.03
CA SER A 327 -12.29 11.33 9.83
C SER A 327 -11.60 10.66 11.03
N VAL A 328 -12.01 11.01 12.25
CA VAL A 328 -11.58 10.33 13.48
C VAL A 328 -12.05 8.88 13.47
N GLY A 329 -13.33 8.62 13.23
CA GLY A 329 -13.89 7.27 13.17
C GLY A 329 -13.24 6.36 12.13
N GLN A 330 -12.84 6.90 10.98
CA GLN A 330 -12.07 6.18 9.95
C GLN A 330 -10.71 5.71 10.45
N ARG A 331 -9.96 6.58 11.14
CA ARG A 331 -8.65 6.23 11.70
C ARG A 331 -8.79 5.25 12.85
N GLU A 332 -9.77 5.44 13.71
CA GLU A 332 -10.01 4.55 14.85
C GLU A 332 -10.46 3.15 14.41
N ALA A 333 -11.29 3.06 13.36
CA ALA A 333 -11.63 1.79 12.76
C ALA A 333 -10.39 1.09 12.21
N ALA A 334 -9.51 1.78 11.47
CA ALA A 334 -8.25 1.19 10.98
C ALA A 334 -7.33 0.68 12.11
N LYS A 335 -7.38 1.33 13.28
CA LYS A 335 -6.58 0.97 14.47
C LYS A 335 -7.22 -0.12 15.35
N ALA A 336 -8.39 -0.64 15.00
CA ALA A 336 -9.02 -1.70 15.78
C ALA A 336 -8.04 -2.89 15.95
N PRO A 337 -7.92 -3.50 17.16
CA PRO A 337 -6.92 -4.52 17.43
C PRO A 337 -6.93 -5.70 16.45
N GLU A 338 -8.12 -6.13 16.05
CA GLU A 338 -8.39 -7.20 15.08
C GLU A 338 -7.93 -6.89 13.64
N PHE A 339 -7.59 -5.64 13.35
CA PHE A 339 -7.17 -5.19 12.03
C PHE A 339 -5.66 -4.89 11.93
N LYS A 340 -4.93 -5.06 13.04
CA LYS A 340 -3.48 -4.83 13.10
C LYS A 340 -2.76 -5.58 11.97
N GLY A 341 -1.99 -4.83 11.18
CA GLY A 341 -1.16 -5.36 10.08
C GLY A 341 -1.88 -5.57 8.74
N ASN A 342 -3.21 -5.50 8.68
CA ASN A 342 -3.98 -5.78 7.46
C ASN A 342 -4.96 -4.65 7.06
N VAL A 343 -5.05 -3.57 7.85
CA VAL A 343 -5.84 -2.37 7.53
C VAL A 343 -5.00 -1.12 7.79
N VAL A 344 -5.04 -0.14 6.89
CA VAL A 344 -4.46 1.19 7.12
C VAL A 344 -5.41 2.30 6.69
N SER A 345 -5.25 3.48 7.27
CA SER A 345 -5.91 4.70 6.82
C SER A 345 -4.94 5.59 6.03
N VAL A 346 -5.41 6.18 4.92
CA VAL A 346 -4.64 7.12 4.07
C VAL A 346 -5.25 8.51 4.15
N GLU A 347 -4.41 9.49 4.50
CA GLU A 347 -4.81 10.89 4.70
C GLU A 347 -4.94 11.65 3.38
N SER A 348 -6.17 11.84 2.88
CA SER A 348 -6.35 12.54 1.60
C SER A 348 -5.97 14.02 1.64
N TYR A 349 -6.08 14.68 2.81
CA TYR A 349 -5.72 16.09 2.96
C TYR A 349 -4.23 16.36 2.70
N LYS A 350 -3.35 15.36 2.92
CA LYS A 350 -1.90 15.48 2.67
C LYS A 350 -1.55 15.58 1.19
N VAL A 351 -2.47 15.22 0.30
CA VAL A 351 -2.27 15.27 -1.15
C VAL A 351 -3.16 16.31 -1.84
N TYR A 352 -3.86 17.14 -1.06
CA TYR A 352 -4.77 18.18 -1.54
C TYR A 352 -4.06 19.16 -2.51
N ASP A 353 -4.77 19.60 -3.55
CA ASP A 353 -4.22 20.56 -4.52
C ASP A 353 -4.45 22.01 -4.05
N LEU A 354 -3.54 22.49 -3.21
CA LEU A 354 -3.60 23.85 -2.66
C LEU A 354 -3.43 24.94 -3.72
N LYS A 355 -2.80 24.64 -4.86
CA LYS A 355 -2.67 25.59 -5.97
C LYS A 355 -4.00 25.76 -6.70
N ALA A 356 -4.69 24.66 -7.01
CA ALA A 356 -6.06 24.73 -7.53
C ALA A 356 -7.01 25.42 -6.52
N ARG A 357 -6.82 25.18 -5.22
CA ARG A 357 -7.60 25.83 -4.17
C ARG A 357 -7.45 27.35 -4.18
N LYS A 358 -6.22 27.85 -4.34
CA LYS A 358 -5.94 29.29 -4.43
C LYS A 358 -6.66 29.95 -5.61
N VAL A 359 -6.73 29.28 -6.76
CA VAL A 359 -7.50 29.77 -7.92
C VAL A 359 -9.00 29.78 -7.61
N PHE A 360 -9.50 28.74 -6.94
CA PHE A 360 -10.91 28.67 -6.55
C PHE A 360 -11.32 29.80 -5.61
N ASP A 361 -10.54 30.00 -4.54
CA ASP A 361 -10.77 31.03 -3.52
C ASP A 361 -10.58 32.45 -4.06
N GLY A 362 -9.73 32.63 -5.07
CA GLY A 362 -9.55 33.89 -5.78
C GLY A 362 -10.75 34.32 -6.64
N GLY A 363 -11.86 33.57 -6.62
CA GLY A 363 -13.07 33.86 -7.36
C GLY A 363 -13.17 33.06 -8.66
N TRP A 364 -13.33 31.75 -8.55
CA TRP A 364 -13.42 30.81 -9.70
C TRP A 364 -14.39 31.22 -10.81
N ALA A 365 -15.50 31.88 -10.47
CA ALA A 365 -16.50 32.31 -11.46
C ALA A 365 -16.01 33.51 -12.30
N LYS A 366 -15.24 34.42 -11.68
CA LYS A 366 -14.61 35.56 -12.37
C LYS A 366 -13.38 35.11 -13.16
N ASN A 367 -12.66 34.11 -12.65
CA ASN A 367 -11.45 33.54 -13.25
C ASN A 367 -11.73 32.16 -13.85
N PHE A 368 -12.81 32.03 -14.63
CA PHE A 368 -13.33 30.73 -15.05
C PHE A 368 -12.40 29.99 -16.02
N ALA A 369 -11.80 30.71 -16.97
CA ALA A 369 -10.89 30.14 -17.94
C ALA A 369 -9.58 29.67 -17.29
N GLN A 370 -9.11 30.36 -16.25
CA GLN A 370 -8.03 29.87 -15.39
C GLN A 370 -8.47 28.67 -14.53
N TRP A 371 -9.63 28.77 -13.87
CA TRP A 371 -10.17 27.73 -13.00
C TRP A 371 -10.30 26.38 -13.72
N ARG A 372 -10.90 26.39 -14.91
CA ARG A 372 -11.13 25.16 -15.69
C ARG A 372 -9.85 24.45 -16.12
N LEU A 373 -8.67 25.08 -16.06
CA LEU A 373 -7.37 24.45 -16.33
C LEU A 373 -6.84 23.66 -15.12
N VAL A 374 -7.22 24.06 -13.91
CA VAL A 374 -6.68 23.51 -12.66
C VAL A 374 -7.69 22.68 -11.86
N GLY A 375 -8.98 22.85 -12.11
CA GLY A 375 -10.06 22.13 -11.45
C GLY A 375 -11.32 22.02 -12.31
N SER A 376 -12.28 21.26 -11.83
CA SER A 376 -13.54 21.02 -12.53
C SER A 376 -14.75 20.81 -11.63
N ASP A 377 -14.59 20.93 -10.30
CA ASP A 377 -15.66 20.71 -9.35
C ASP A 377 -15.46 21.51 -8.03
N ARG A 378 -16.38 21.37 -7.09
CA ARG A 378 -16.37 22.06 -5.81
C ARG A 378 -15.34 21.50 -4.83
N PRO A 379 -14.97 22.23 -3.76
CA PRO A 379 -14.01 21.78 -2.77
C PRO A 379 -14.33 20.44 -2.10
N TYR A 380 -15.63 20.11 -1.94
CA TYR A 380 -16.06 18.83 -1.37
C TYR A 380 -15.78 17.61 -2.29
N HIS A 381 -15.57 17.85 -3.59
CA HIS A 381 -15.07 16.88 -4.57
C HIS A 381 -13.57 17.10 -4.87
N TYR A 382 -12.84 17.66 -3.91
CA TYR A 382 -11.41 17.95 -4.04
C TYR A 382 -11.12 18.76 -5.31
N LEU A 383 -11.96 19.76 -5.56
CA LEU A 383 -11.86 20.72 -6.66
C LEU A 383 -12.02 20.09 -8.06
N GLY A 384 -12.30 18.79 -8.15
CA GLY A 384 -12.12 18.07 -9.42
C GLY A 384 -10.68 18.18 -9.93
N SER A 385 -9.68 18.20 -9.04
CA SER A 385 -8.28 18.27 -9.42
C SER A 385 -7.76 16.89 -9.83
N GLY A 386 -7.35 16.74 -11.09
CA GLY A 386 -6.72 15.52 -11.60
C GLY A 386 -5.39 15.21 -10.90
N LYS A 387 -4.61 16.24 -10.54
CA LYS A 387 -3.41 16.11 -9.70
C LYS A 387 -3.73 15.47 -8.36
N PHE A 388 -4.77 15.95 -7.68
CA PHE A 388 -5.21 15.35 -6.42
C PHE A 388 -5.57 13.87 -6.57
N PHE A 389 -6.39 13.51 -7.56
CA PHE A 389 -6.82 12.12 -7.72
C PHE A 389 -5.68 11.18 -8.13
N VAL A 390 -4.73 11.63 -8.94
CA VAL A 390 -3.52 10.84 -9.25
C VAL A 390 -2.67 10.63 -8.00
N ARG A 391 -2.42 11.68 -7.21
CA ARG A 391 -1.67 11.57 -5.94
C ARG A 391 -2.38 10.68 -4.93
N LEU A 392 -3.70 10.81 -4.80
CA LEU A 392 -4.51 9.99 -3.89
C LEU A 392 -4.49 8.52 -4.30
N GLY A 393 -4.65 8.24 -5.59
CA GLY A 393 -4.54 6.90 -6.15
C GLY A 393 -3.18 6.26 -5.83
N ASP A 394 -2.08 6.99 -6.05
CA ASP A 394 -0.74 6.52 -5.70
C ASP A 394 -0.55 6.32 -4.18
N ALA A 395 -1.11 7.20 -3.34
CA ALA A 395 -1.09 7.03 -1.89
C ALA A 395 -1.84 5.76 -1.45
N PHE A 396 -3.01 5.48 -2.05
CA PHE A 396 -3.73 4.23 -1.83
C PHE A 396 -2.93 3.02 -2.31
N ALA A 397 -2.26 3.10 -3.46
CA ALA A 397 -1.46 2.00 -4.00
C ALA A 397 -0.24 1.69 -3.13
N ASN A 398 0.48 2.72 -2.64
CA ASN A 398 1.60 2.53 -1.72
C ASN A 398 1.16 1.91 -0.38
N ALA A 399 0.03 2.38 0.17
CA ALA A 399 -0.55 1.81 1.38
C ALA A 399 -0.99 0.35 1.18
N MET A 400 -1.67 0.06 0.07
CA MET A 400 -2.11 -1.28 -0.29
C MET A 400 -0.92 -2.22 -0.49
N PHE A 401 0.10 -1.78 -1.22
CA PHE A 401 1.31 -2.56 -1.44
C PHE A 401 2.04 -2.86 -0.13
N GLY A 402 2.16 -1.89 0.79
CA GLY A 402 2.73 -2.14 2.12
C GLY A 402 1.96 -3.20 2.92
N LEU A 403 0.63 -3.23 2.81
CA LEU A 403 -0.18 -4.30 3.42
C LEU A 403 0.04 -5.65 2.75
N ILE A 404 0.17 -5.68 1.42
CA ILE A 404 0.46 -6.91 0.67
C ILE A 404 1.86 -7.43 1.02
N GLU A 405 2.87 -6.56 1.11
CA GLU A 405 4.21 -6.94 1.56
C GLU A 405 4.20 -7.47 2.99
N ASN A 406 3.47 -6.83 3.91
CA ASN A 406 3.30 -7.35 5.27
C ASN A 406 2.59 -8.71 5.27
N LYS A 407 1.56 -8.89 4.44
CA LYS A 407 0.87 -10.17 4.26
C LYS A 407 1.84 -11.24 3.74
N MET A 408 2.61 -10.95 2.70
CA MET A 408 3.62 -11.85 2.13
C MET A 408 4.74 -12.16 3.13
N ALA A 409 5.21 -11.18 3.91
CA ALA A 409 6.18 -11.39 4.98
C ALA A 409 5.61 -12.22 6.14
N SER A 410 4.28 -12.22 6.33
CA SER A 410 3.58 -13.00 7.35
C SER A 410 3.12 -14.39 6.88
N VAL A 411 3.21 -14.68 5.58
CA VAL A 411 2.95 -16.00 5.00
C VAL A 411 4.32 -16.66 4.79
N PRO A 412 4.65 -17.74 5.52
CA PRO A 412 5.87 -18.48 5.23
C PRO A 412 5.83 -19.00 3.79
N SER A 413 6.72 -18.51 2.93
CA SER A 413 6.96 -19.09 1.62
C SER A 413 7.70 -20.42 1.78
N GLY A 414 6.98 -21.48 2.19
CA GLY A 414 7.59 -22.76 2.54
C GLY A 414 8.67 -22.66 3.63
N ILE A 415 9.30 -23.79 3.95
CA ILE A 415 10.50 -23.80 4.80
C ILE A 415 11.69 -23.46 3.89
N ALA A 416 12.46 -22.42 4.25
CA ALA A 416 13.52 -21.84 3.43
C ALA A 416 14.75 -22.75 3.24
N VAL A 417 14.87 -23.77 4.08
CA VAL A 417 15.96 -24.76 4.05
C VAL A 417 15.44 -26.10 3.52
N THR A 418 16.29 -26.83 2.81
CA THR A 418 15.97 -28.18 2.30
C THR A 418 16.91 -29.26 2.86
N SER A 419 16.45 -30.51 2.84
CA SER A 419 17.24 -31.63 3.35
C SER A 419 18.58 -31.77 2.60
N GLY A 420 19.66 -32.02 3.34
CA GLY A 420 21.03 -32.08 2.83
C GLY A 420 21.79 -30.76 2.86
N GLU A 421 21.14 -29.62 3.07
CA GLU A 421 21.83 -28.33 3.24
C GLU A 421 22.63 -28.27 4.55
N LYS A 422 23.67 -27.45 4.55
CA LYS A 422 24.52 -27.14 5.71
C LYS A 422 24.15 -25.79 6.32
N ILE A 423 23.94 -25.76 7.63
CA ILE A 423 23.72 -24.52 8.38
C ILE A 423 24.88 -24.27 9.34
N ALA A 424 25.56 -23.15 9.16
CA ALA A 424 26.51 -22.63 10.13
C ALA A 424 25.82 -21.77 11.21
N PHE A 425 26.15 -22.02 12.47
CA PHE A 425 25.71 -21.21 13.61
C PHE A 425 26.90 -20.40 14.13
N LEU A 426 27.04 -19.17 13.62
CA LEU A 426 28.10 -18.25 14.02
C LEU A 426 27.60 -17.37 15.17
N GLY A 427 28.34 -17.38 16.29
CA GLY A 427 28.02 -16.48 17.39
C GLY A 427 28.98 -16.55 18.57
N ASP A 428 28.52 -16.09 19.71
CA ASP A 428 29.32 -15.95 20.93
C ASP A 428 29.10 -17.11 21.93
N SER A 429 29.13 -16.82 23.24
CA SER A 429 28.88 -17.80 24.29
C SER A 429 27.46 -18.39 24.24
N ILE A 430 26.46 -17.64 23.79
CA ILE A 430 25.08 -18.12 23.68
C ILE A 430 25.01 -19.21 22.60
N THR A 431 25.64 -18.98 21.45
CA THR A 431 25.76 -19.99 20.37
C THR A 431 26.67 -21.15 20.76
N ALA A 432 27.75 -20.90 21.50
CA ALA A 432 28.63 -21.96 22.00
C ALA A 432 27.88 -22.92 22.95
N ALA A 433 27.04 -22.38 23.83
CA ALA A 433 26.13 -23.16 24.68
C ALA A 433 25.01 -23.81 23.86
N GLY A 434 24.52 -23.14 22.81
CA GLY A 434 23.47 -23.61 21.91
C GLY A 434 23.77 -24.93 21.18
N LYS A 435 25.04 -25.31 21.02
CA LYS A 435 25.47 -26.61 20.49
C LYS A 435 25.18 -27.78 21.43
N ARG A 436 25.13 -27.55 22.74
CA ARG A 436 24.96 -28.60 23.76
C ARG A 436 23.56 -29.21 23.68
N PRO A 437 23.34 -30.44 24.20
CA PRO A 437 22.00 -31.00 24.30
C PRO A 437 21.02 -30.03 24.98
N GLY A 438 19.86 -29.81 24.36
CA GLY A 438 18.86 -28.82 24.82
C GLY A 438 19.17 -27.35 24.49
N GLY A 439 20.32 -27.05 23.89
CA GLY A 439 20.68 -25.72 23.41
C GLY A 439 19.91 -25.32 22.14
N TYR A 440 19.69 -24.03 21.93
CA TYR A 440 18.80 -23.55 20.86
C TYR A 440 19.21 -24.03 19.45
N CYS A 441 20.52 -24.16 19.16
CA CYS A 441 20.95 -24.64 17.85
C CYS A 441 20.50 -26.10 17.61
N GLN A 442 20.60 -26.95 18.64
CA GLN A 442 20.09 -28.33 18.57
C GLN A 442 18.57 -28.38 18.44
N LEU A 443 17.85 -27.50 19.13
CA LEU A 443 16.40 -27.43 19.04
C LEU A 443 15.92 -26.96 17.66
N VAL A 444 16.61 -26.03 17.01
CA VAL A 444 16.35 -25.64 15.61
C VAL A 444 16.50 -26.83 14.68
N LEU A 445 17.60 -27.59 14.80
CA LEU A 445 17.83 -28.79 14.00
C LEU A 445 16.76 -29.86 14.26
N SER A 446 16.35 -30.04 15.52
CA SER A 446 15.26 -30.94 15.88
C SER A 446 13.94 -30.51 15.25
N ALA A 447 13.61 -29.21 15.26
CA ALA A 447 12.39 -28.68 14.65
C ALA A 447 12.34 -28.99 13.16
N LEU A 448 13.46 -28.78 12.46
CA LEU A 448 13.60 -29.04 11.02
C LEU A 448 13.51 -30.54 10.73
N LYS A 449 14.17 -31.37 11.54
CA LYS A 449 14.12 -32.83 11.41
C LYS A 449 12.71 -33.38 11.59
N ASP A 450 11.93 -32.82 12.52
CA ASP A 450 10.52 -33.18 12.71
C ASP A 450 9.66 -32.91 11.45
N GLN A 451 10.13 -32.05 10.53
CA GLN A 451 9.51 -31.79 9.22
C GLN A 451 10.14 -32.61 8.08
N GLY A 452 10.99 -33.59 8.38
CA GLY A 452 11.71 -34.39 7.38
C GLY A 452 12.88 -33.67 6.72
N ILE A 453 13.34 -32.54 7.28
CA ILE A 453 14.46 -31.76 6.76
C ILE A 453 15.70 -32.07 7.59
N GLU A 454 16.60 -32.88 7.04
CA GLU A 454 17.88 -33.19 7.69
C GLU A 454 18.94 -32.16 7.29
N ILE A 455 19.54 -31.53 8.29
CA ILE A 455 20.55 -30.48 8.10
C ILE A 455 21.88 -30.93 8.68
N THR A 456 22.97 -30.61 7.99
CA THR A 456 24.32 -30.78 8.52
C THR A 456 24.79 -29.51 9.24
N PRO A 457 24.99 -29.51 10.57
CA PRO A 457 25.35 -28.30 11.29
C PRO A 457 26.86 -28.01 11.29
N VAL A 458 27.22 -26.73 11.24
CA VAL A 458 28.57 -26.21 11.53
C VAL A 458 28.46 -25.27 12.73
N PHE A 459 28.86 -25.73 13.92
CA PHE A 459 28.77 -24.91 15.13
C PHE A 459 30.01 -24.04 15.30
N ALA A 460 29.86 -22.74 15.12
CA ALA A 460 30.92 -21.74 15.18
C ALA A 460 30.69 -20.74 16.32
N GLY A 461 30.22 -21.20 17.49
CA GLY A 461 30.07 -20.37 18.70
C GLY A 461 31.34 -20.35 19.55
N ILE A 462 31.80 -19.17 19.99
CA ILE A 462 32.94 -19.04 20.92
C ILE A 462 32.62 -18.05 22.04
N GLY A 463 32.85 -18.46 23.29
CA GLY A 463 32.54 -17.65 24.46
C GLY A 463 33.26 -16.30 24.50
N GLY A 464 32.53 -15.24 24.87
CA GLY A 464 33.08 -13.88 25.03
C GLY A 464 33.46 -13.16 23.74
N HIS A 465 33.26 -13.78 22.57
CA HIS A 465 33.57 -13.15 21.29
C HIS A 465 32.62 -12.01 20.95
N LYS A 466 33.17 -11.02 20.24
CA LYS A 466 32.50 -9.82 19.71
C LYS A 466 32.59 -9.80 18.18
N SER A 467 31.93 -8.83 17.55
CA SER A 467 31.85 -8.72 16.09
C SER A 467 33.21 -8.76 15.37
N ASN A 468 34.24 -8.09 15.89
CA ASN A 468 35.58 -8.08 15.30
C ASN A 468 36.25 -9.47 15.33
N GLN A 469 36.06 -10.22 16.41
CA GLN A 469 36.60 -11.56 16.57
C GLN A 469 35.84 -12.59 15.71
N MET A 470 34.53 -12.39 15.53
CA MET A 470 33.74 -13.20 14.59
C MET A 470 34.16 -12.94 13.14
N LEU A 471 34.40 -11.69 12.76
CA LEU A 471 34.92 -11.35 11.44
C LEU A 471 36.29 -11.98 11.19
N ALA A 472 37.22 -11.88 12.14
CA ALA A 472 38.57 -12.43 12.00
C ALA A 472 38.61 -13.96 11.81
N ARG A 473 37.60 -14.69 12.28
CA ARG A 473 37.53 -16.16 12.19
C ARG A 473 36.49 -16.66 11.18
N LEU A 474 35.81 -15.78 10.46
CA LEU A 474 34.71 -16.13 9.56
C LEU A 474 35.14 -17.17 8.53
N GLU A 475 36.29 -16.96 7.88
CA GLU A 475 36.83 -17.89 6.89
C GLU A 475 37.10 -19.27 7.50
N LYS A 476 37.83 -19.30 8.61
CA LYS A 476 38.26 -20.55 9.28
C LYS A 476 37.08 -21.36 9.80
N ASP A 477 36.14 -20.71 10.46
CA ASP A 477 35.11 -21.38 11.26
C ASP A 477 33.79 -21.55 10.50
N VAL A 478 33.59 -20.82 9.39
CA VAL A 478 32.35 -20.87 8.59
C VAL A 478 32.64 -21.15 7.11
N LEU A 479 33.29 -20.23 6.39
CA LEU A 479 33.31 -20.26 4.92
C LEU A 479 34.06 -21.47 4.36
N ARG A 480 35.16 -21.88 5.01
CA ARG A 480 35.90 -23.13 4.73
C ARG A 480 35.00 -24.36 4.67
N HIS A 481 33.94 -24.40 5.47
CA HIS A 481 33.03 -25.54 5.56
C HIS A 481 31.95 -25.55 4.48
N LYS A 482 31.90 -24.50 3.65
CA LYS A 482 30.95 -24.29 2.54
C LYS A 482 29.50 -24.54 2.96
N PRO A 483 28.98 -23.79 3.96
CA PRO A 483 27.58 -23.91 4.34
C PRO A 483 26.67 -23.24 3.31
N ASP A 484 25.44 -23.74 3.18
CA ASP A 484 24.41 -23.10 2.35
C ASP A 484 23.80 -21.89 3.08
N TRP A 485 23.73 -22.00 4.41
CA TRP A 485 23.17 -20.98 5.29
C TRP A 485 24.10 -20.65 6.46
N MET A 486 24.06 -19.40 6.92
CA MET A 486 24.66 -18.97 8.18
C MET A 486 23.65 -18.19 9.02
N THR A 487 23.47 -18.61 10.27
CA THR A 487 22.86 -17.77 11.31
C THR A 487 23.96 -16.99 12.02
N LEU A 488 23.74 -15.70 12.25
CA LEU A 488 24.69 -14.81 12.96
C LEU A 488 24.04 -14.21 14.21
N SER A 489 24.51 -14.62 15.38
CA SER A 489 24.12 -14.08 16.68
C SER A 489 25.30 -13.35 17.33
N CYS A 490 25.26 -12.02 17.35
CA CYS A 490 26.33 -11.17 17.88
C CYS A 490 25.78 -9.83 18.36
N GLY A 491 26.34 -9.28 19.44
CA GLY A 491 26.08 -7.93 19.92
C GLY A 491 25.93 -7.81 21.43
N VAL A 492 25.61 -8.90 22.13
CA VAL A 492 25.58 -8.94 23.60
C VAL A 492 26.95 -8.55 24.17
N ASN A 493 28.04 -9.21 23.76
CA ASN A 493 29.38 -8.90 24.27
C ASN A 493 29.93 -7.56 23.75
N ASP A 494 29.51 -7.14 22.56
CA ASP A 494 29.88 -5.84 22.00
C ASP A 494 29.39 -4.69 22.91
N VAL A 495 28.24 -4.87 23.57
CA VAL A 495 27.69 -3.88 24.53
C VAL A 495 28.05 -4.20 25.99
N TRP A 496 27.88 -5.45 26.43
CA TRP A 496 28.01 -5.87 27.82
C TRP A 496 29.42 -5.65 28.39
N HIS A 497 30.46 -5.81 27.56
CA HIS A 497 31.84 -5.64 27.98
C HIS A 497 32.31 -4.17 28.08
N GLY A 498 31.42 -3.19 27.85
CA GLY A 498 31.70 -1.77 28.06
C GLY A 498 32.89 -1.29 27.23
N ALA A 499 33.92 -0.75 27.88
CA ALA A 499 35.15 -0.27 27.21
C ALA A 499 35.92 -1.37 26.46
N ARG A 500 35.72 -2.65 26.82
CA ARG A 500 36.27 -3.82 26.10
C ARG A 500 35.29 -4.39 25.06
N GLY A 501 34.15 -3.74 24.89
CA GLY A 501 33.14 -4.00 23.87
C GLY A 501 33.57 -3.51 22.49
N ILE A 502 32.61 -3.41 21.57
CA ILE A 502 32.80 -2.80 20.25
C ILE A 502 31.74 -1.71 20.10
N ASP A 503 32.16 -0.47 19.83
CA ASP A 503 31.24 0.64 19.61
C ASP A 503 30.34 0.42 18.38
N LEU A 504 29.23 1.15 18.31
CA LEU A 504 28.23 0.94 17.27
C LEU A 504 28.79 1.16 15.85
N PRO A 505 29.55 2.23 15.54
CA PRO A 505 30.20 2.37 14.23
C PRO A 505 31.07 1.17 13.84
N SER A 506 31.94 0.71 14.74
CA SER A 506 32.82 -0.44 14.52
C SER A 506 32.02 -1.74 14.36
N TYR A 507 30.98 -1.93 15.16
CA TYR A 507 30.06 -3.07 15.06
C TYR A 507 29.37 -3.10 13.71
N LYS A 508 28.83 -1.96 13.25
CA LYS A 508 28.21 -1.84 11.92
C LYS A 508 29.15 -2.28 10.82
N LYS A 509 30.39 -1.76 10.85
CA LYS A 509 31.43 -2.14 9.89
C LYS A 509 31.71 -3.65 9.91
N ASN A 510 31.89 -4.22 11.11
CA ASN A 510 32.23 -5.63 11.26
C ASN A 510 31.11 -6.56 10.77
N ILE A 511 29.86 -6.31 11.21
CA ILE A 511 28.72 -7.16 10.82
C ILE A 511 28.42 -7.03 9.33
N THR A 512 28.46 -5.82 8.76
CA THR A 512 28.32 -5.65 7.31
C THR A 512 29.39 -6.44 6.56
N ALA A 513 30.65 -6.38 6.99
CA ALA A 513 31.73 -7.16 6.38
C ALA A 513 31.52 -8.68 6.50
N ILE A 514 31.01 -9.17 7.64
CA ILE A 514 30.68 -10.59 7.81
C ILE A 514 29.59 -11.02 6.81
N VAL A 515 28.51 -10.23 6.70
CA VAL A 515 27.41 -10.51 5.77
C VAL A 515 27.91 -10.48 4.32
N ASP A 516 28.69 -9.46 3.95
CA ASP A 516 29.21 -9.30 2.60
C ASP A 516 30.13 -10.46 2.20
N GLN A 517 31.04 -10.89 3.09
CA GLN A 517 31.93 -12.03 2.83
C GLN A 517 31.15 -13.35 2.73
N ALA A 518 30.15 -13.57 3.59
CA ALA A 518 29.31 -14.76 3.52
C ALA A 518 28.50 -14.81 2.21
N GLN A 519 27.84 -13.71 1.84
CA GLN A 519 27.05 -13.64 0.60
C GLN A 519 27.94 -13.75 -0.65
N ALA A 520 29.13 -13.15 -0.65
CA ALA A 520 30.10 -13.28 -1.74
C ALA A 520 30.56 -14.75 -1.92
N ALA A 521 30.63 -15.52 -0.83
CA ALA A 521 30.90 -16.96 -0.85
C ALA A 521 29.67 -17.82 -1.21
N GLY A 522 28.53 -17.21 -1.55
CA GLY A 522 27.28 -17.90 -1.90
C GLY A 522 26.45 -18.36 -0.70
N VAL A 523 26.81 -17.96 0.52
CA VAL A 523 26.11 -18.36 1.76
C VAL A 523 24.91 -17.44 1.99
N LYS A 524 23.72 -18.03 2.17
CA LYS A 524 22.51 -17.30 2.57
C LYS A 524 22.60 -16.95 4.06
N VAL A 525 22.20 -15.74 4.44
CA VAL A 525 22.40 -15.25 5.82
C VAL A 525 21.07 -15.03 6.53
N MET A 526 21.00 -15.46 7.79
CA MET A 526 19.98 -15.07 8.76
C MET A 526 20.63 -14.27 9.90
N LEU A 527 20.18 -13.02 10.09
CA LEU A 527 20.60 -12.19 11.21
C LEU A 527 19.70 -12.45 12.42
N LEU A 528 20.29 -12.63 13.59
CA LEU A 528 19.59 -12.75 14.86
C LEU A 528 19.82 -11.47 15.65
N THR A 529 18.74 -10.76 16.01
CA THR A 529 18.89 -9.64 16.96
C THR A 529 19.45 -10.13 18.28
N SER A 530 20.28 -9.30 18.92
CA SER A 530 20.87 -9.63 20.22
C SER A 530 19.80 -9.70 21.30
N THR A 531 19.80 -10.79 22.05
CA THR A 531 18.96 -10.99 23.24
C THR A 531 19.30 -9.98 24.34
N MET A 532 18.38 -9.80 25.28
CA MET A 532 18.49 -8.79 26.33
C MET A 532 19.56 -9.14 27.38
N ILE A 533 20.27 -8.13 27.88
CA ILE A 533 21.19 -8.24 29.00
C ILE A 533 20.40 -7.98 30.31
N ARG A 534 20.45 -8.91 31.26
CA ARG A 534 19.72 -8.91 32.55
C ARG A 534 18.20 -8.95 32.45
N GLU A 535 17.64 -9.27 31.28
CA GLU A 535 16.19 -9.46 31.07
C GLU A 535 15.32 -8.26 31.46
N ASP A 536 15.87 -7.04 31.34
CA ASP A 536 15.17 -5.83 31.73
C ASP A 536 15.35 -4.73 30.69
N GLN A 537 14.29 -4.40 29.95
CA GLN A 537 14.41 -3.43 28.85
C GLN A 537 14.81 -2.06 29.37
N ALA A 538 14.40 -1.70 30.59
CA ALA A 538 14.80 -0.44 31.22
C ALA A 538 16.28 -0.40 31.60
N ASN A 539 16.98 -1.54 31.61
CA ASN A 539 18.40 -1.58 31.93
C ASN A 539 19.22 -0.74 30.94
N ALA A 540 20.14 0.07 31.45
CA ALA A 540 21.00 0.94 30.64
C ALA A 540 21.77 0.19 29.55
N LEU A 541 22.12 -1.09 29.75
CA LEU A 541 22.77 -1.91 28.74
C LEU A 541 21.83 -2.23 27.57
N ASN A 542 20.55 -2.49 27.82
CA ASN A 542 19.57 -2.74 26.75
C ASN A 542 19.19 -1.47 26.00
N GLN A 543 19.21 -0.31 26.67
CA GLN A 543 19.09 0.98 25.99
C GLN A 543 20.28 1.24 25.04
N LYS A 544 21.50 0.86 25.46
CA LYS A 544 22.69 0.90 24.59
C LYS A 544 22.67 -0.16 23.49
N LEU A 545 22.02 -1.31 23.71
CA LEU A 545 21.90 -2.40 22.75
C LEU A 545 20.85 -2.11 21.67
N ALA A 546 19.81 -1.32 21.96
CA ALA A 546 18.72 -1.04 21.02
C ALA A 546 19.19 -0.54 19.65
N PRO A 547 20.13 0.44 19.55
CA PRO A 547 20.68 0.87 18.25
C PRO A 547 21.42 -0.23 17.47
N TYR A 548 21.99 -1.24 18.13
CA TYR A 548 22.64 -2.39 17.47
C TYR A 548 21.58 -3.29 16.85
N ASN A 549 20.49 -3.55 17.57
CA ASN A 549 19.37 -4.33 17.06
C ASN A 549 18.62 -3.60 15.93
N ASP A 550 18.44 -2.29 16.02
CA ASP A 550 17.86 -1.49 14.94
C ASP A 550 18.71 -1.58 13.67
N PHE A 551 20.04 -1.54 13.83
CA PHE A 551 20.95 -1.75 12.72
C PHE A 551 20.85 -3.16 12.12
N LEU A 552 20.81 -4.23 12.93
CA LEU A 552 20.64 -5.59 12.43
C LEU A 552 19.36 -5.75 11.60
N LYS A 553 18.25 -5.13 12.05
CA LYS A 553 16.97 -5.12 11.32
C LYS A 553 17.09 -4.38 9.99
N ALA A 554 17.73 -3.20 9.99
CA ALA A 554 17.96 -2.42 8.79
C ALA A 554 18.86 -3.17 7.79
N LEU A 555 19.96 -3.76 8.27
CA LEU A 555 20.91 -4.51 7.45
C LEU A 555 20.27 -5.76 6.85
N ALA A 556 19.46 -6.50 7.62
CA ALA A 556 18.75 -7.66 7.09
C ALA A 556 17.87 -7.30 5.89
N LYS A 557 17.16 -6.17 5.99
CA LYS A 557 16.34 -5.65 4.89
C LYS A 557 17.18 -5.20 3.70
N GLU A 558 18.25 -4.44 3.95
CA GLU A 558 19.16 -3.93 2.92
C GLU A 558 19.82 -5.06 2.12
N LYS A 559 20.35 -6.06 2.83
CA LYS A 559 21.11 -7.18 2.28
C LYS A 559 20.25 -8.39 1.92
N LYS A 560 18.93 -8.28 2.06
CA LYS A 560 17.94 -9.35 1.79
C LYS A 560 18.25 -10.65 2.57
N CYS A 561 18.70 -10.51 3.82
CA CYS A 561 18.88 -11.62 4.74
C CYS A 561 17.56 -12.00 5.40
N LEU A 562 17.44 -13.25 5.86
CA LEU A 562 16.40 -13.58 6.83
C LEU A 562 16.70 -12.89 8.17
N LEU A 563 15.66 -12.64 8.97
CA LEU A 563 15.76 -12.03 10.28
C LEU A 563 14.98 -12.84 11.32
N ALA A 564 15.64 -13.19 12.41
CA ALA A 564 14.99 -13.64 13.64
C ALA A 564 15.07 -12.51 14.69
N ASP A 565 13.95 -11.89 15.03
CA ASP A 565 13.87 -10.78 15.98
C ASP A 565 13.81 -11.29 17.44
N LEU A 566 14.83 -12.06 17.83
CA LEU A 566 14.94 -12.71 19.14
C LEU A 566 14.87 -11.74 20.32
N ASN A 567 15.25 -10.47 20.13
CA ASN A 567 15.08 -9.45 21.16
C ASN A 567 13.59 -9.14 21.41
N ALA A 568 12.80 -9.01 20.33
CA ALA A 568 11.36 -8.81 20.44
C ALA A 568 10.67 -10.06 21.01
N ASP A 569 11.09 -11.26 20.58
CA ASP A 569 10.58 -12.52 21.12
C ASP A 569 10.87 -12.63 22.63
N MET A 570 12.08 -12.28 23.06
CA MET A 570 12.46 -12.26 24.47
C MET A 570 11.63 -11.24 25.26
N GLN A 571 11.46 -10.02 24.77
CA GLN A 571 10.62 -9.00 25.43
C GLN A 571 9.15 -9.45 25.55
N ALA A 572 8.63 -10.15 24.54
CA ALA A 572 7.27 -10.71 24.60
C ALA A 572 7.18 -11.82 25.65
N ALA A 573 8.11 -12.77 25.63
CA ALA A 573 8.12 -13.89 26.58
C ALA A 573 8.29 -13.44 28.03
N LEU A 574 9.07 -12.39 28.29
CA LEU A 574 9.27 -11.86 29.65
C LEU A 574 8.00 -11.24 30.27
N LYS A 575 7.02 -10.83 29.45
CA LYS A 575 5.73 -10.29 29.95
C LYS A 575 4.83 -11.36 30.55
N GLU A 576 5.06 -12.62 30.22
CA GLU A 576 4.29 -13.76 30.73
C GLU A 576 4.75 -14.18 32.13
N PHE A 577 5.89 -13.68 32.59
CA PHE A 577 6.37 -13.92 33.95
C PHE A 577 5.76 -12.90 34.92
N PRO A 578 5.53 -13.29 36.19
CA PRO A 578 5.10 -12.37 37.23
C PRO A 578 6.00 -11.13 37.34
N PRO A 579 5.46 -9.92 37.64
CA PRO A 579 6.25 -8.69 37.73
C PRO A 579 7.41 -8.74 38.74
N ASP A 580 7.31 -9.59 39.77
CA ASP A 580 8.30 -9.80 40.83
C ASP A 580 9.26 -10.96 40.56
N ALA A 581 9.11 -11.67 39.44
CA ALA A 581 10.02 -12.74 39.07
C ALA A 581 11.47 -12.22 38.95
N PRO A 582 12.47 -12.97 39.46
CA PRO A 582 13.85 -12.50 39.47
C PRO A 582 14.38 -12.25 38.05
N LYS A 583 14.59 -10.98 37.71
CA LYS A 583 15.19 -10.55 36.44
C LYS A 583 16.57 -11.19 36.26
N GLY A 584 16.83 -11.73 35.08
CA GLY A 584 18.05 -12.46 34.76
C GLY A 584 18.03 -13.95 35.13
N LYS A 585 16.86 -14.47 35.51
CA LYS A 585 16.63 -15.89 35.80
C LYS A 585 15.36 -16.45 35.15
N GLN A 586 14.65 -15.65 34.33
CA GLN A 586 13.37 -16.04 33.71
C GLN A 586 13.62 -16.89 32.46
N LEU A 587 14.40 -16.36 31.52
CA LEU A 587 14.81 -17.03 30.26
C LEU A 587 16.31 -17.31 30.23
N THR A 588 17.07 -16.76 31.17
CA THR A 588 18.52 -16.88 31.31
C THR A 588 18.89 -17.51 32.65
N SER A 589 20.13 -17.95 32.79
CA SER A 589 20.68 -18.46 34.06
C SER A 589 21.44 -17.40 34.86
N ASP A 590 21.98 -16.39 34.18
CA ASP A 590 22.84 -15.35 34.75
C ASP A 590 22.54 -13.93 34.22
N GLY A 591 21.40 -13.77 33.54
CA GLY A 591 21.04 -12.53 32.85
C GLY A 591 21.55 -12.43 31.41
N VAL A 592 22.34 -13.38 30.92
CA VAL A 592 22.85 -13.36 29.54
C VAL A 592 22.67 -14.72 28.85
N HIS A 593 23.08 -15.80 29.50
CA HIS A 593 23.08 -17.14 28.90
C HIS A 593 21.74 -17.82 29.09
N MET A 594 21.21 -18.41 28.02
CA MET A 594 19.87 -19.01 28.01
C MET A 594 19.76 -20.20 28.98
N ASN A 595 18.70 -20.19 29.79
CA ASN A 595 18.21 -21.40 30.45
C ASN A 595 17.39 -22.24 29.46
N LYS A 596 16.73 -23.31 29.93
CA LYS A 596 15.91 -24.16 29.06
C LYS A 596 14.82 -23.39 28.30
N SER A 597 14.05 -22.54 29.00
CA SER A 597 12.99 -21.74 28.40
C SER A 597 13.53 -20.71 27.39
N GLY A 598 14.68 -20.09 27.68
CA GLY A 598 15.33 -19.18 26.73
C GLY A 598 15.83 -19.89 25.47
N ASN A 599 16.36 -21.11 25.61
CA ASN A 599 16.78 -21.91 24.44
C ASN A 599 15.58 -22.28 23.55
N VAL A 600 14.44 -22.63 24.16
CA VAL A 600 13.18 -22.87 23.43
C VAL A 600 12.71 -21.60 22.71
N MET A 601 12.73 -20.45 23.38
CA MET A 601 12.35 -19.16 22.77
C MET A 601 13.23 -18.84 21.56
N MET A 602 14.56 -18.92 21.70
CA MET A 602 15.48 -18.67 20.60
C MET A 602 15.27 -19.65 19.44
N ALA A 603 15.08 -20.94 19.75
CA ALA A 603 14.88 -21.96 18.72
C ALA A 603 13.59 -21.73 17.93
N ARG A 604 12.50 -21.35 18.60
CA ARG A 604 11.24 -20.99 17.93
C ARG A 604 11.41 -19.79 17.02
N GLY A 605 12.06 -18.73 17.49
CA GLY A 605 12.30 -17.53 16.67
C GLY A 605 13.12 -17.83 15.41
N VAL A 606 14.20 -18.60 15.54
CA VAL A 606 15.04 -19.01 14.39
C VAL A 606 14.28 -19.94 13.44
N ALA A 607 13.61 -20.97 13.94
CA ALA A 607 12.89 -21.92 13.09
C ALA A 607 11.68 -21.28 12.39
N LYS A 608 11.00 -20.34 13.06
CA LYS A 608 9.95 -19.51 12.44
C LYS A 608 10.49 -18.61 11.34
N ALA A 609 11.67 -18.03 11.54
CA ALA A 609 12.35 -17.25 10.50
C ALA A 609 12.77 -18.12 9.29
N PHE A 610 13.03 -19.41 9.48
CA PHE A 610 13.16 -20.39 8.39
C PHE A 610 11.83 -20.82 7.77
N GLY A 611 10.68 -20.40 8.29
CA GLY A 611 9.36 -20.63 7.70
C GLY A 611 8.52 -21.73 8.37
N LEU A 612 8.91 -22.24 9.53
CA LEU A 612 8.06 -23.18 10.28
C LEU A 612 6.85 -22.44 10.88
N SER A 613 5.67 -23.05 10.77
CA SER A 613 4.44 -22.54 11.37
C SER A 613 4.41 -22.76 12.89
N ASP A 614 3.61 -21.97 13.61
CA ASP A 614 3.45 -22.11 15.06
C ASP A 614 2.96 -23.53 15.44
N LYS A 615 2.08 -24.14 14.62
CA LYS A 615 1.63 -25.53 14.82
C LYS A 615 2.77 -26.54 14.77
N GLN A 616 3.63 -26.46 13.75
CA GLN A 616 4.80 -27.36 13.61
C GLN A 616 5.77 -27.20 14.79
N LEU A 617 5.97 -25.96 15.24
CA LEU A 617 6.82 -25.66 16.38
C LEU A 617 6.24 -26.15 17.70
N ASP A 618 4.93 -26.06 17.89
CA ASP A 618 4.24 -26.58 19.08
C ASP A 618 4.31 -28.11 19.15
N GLU A 619 4.19 -28.79 18.01
CA GLU A 619 4.38 -30.24 17.92
C GLU A 619 5.82 -30.65 18.23
N SER A 620 6.81 -29.93 17.67
CA SER A 620 8.24 -30.17 17.93
C SER A 620 8.58 -29.93 19.42
N ALA A 621 8.06 -28.84 19.99
CA ALA A 621 8.33 -28.43 21.37
C ALA A 621 7.87 -29.45 22.43
N LYS A 622 6.89 -30.32 22.13
CA LYS A 622 6.48 -31.42 23.02
C LYS A 622 7.62 -32.40 23.31
N LYS A 623 8.61 -32.49 22.41
CA LYS A 623 9.79 -33.36 22.51
C LYS A 623 10.99 -32.66 23.16
N TRP A 624 10.95 -31.34 23.34
CA TRP A 624 12.04 -30.53 23.91
C TRP A 624 12.02 -30.55 25.45
N LYS A 625 11.81 -31.74 26.02
CA LYS A 625 11.76 -31.98 27.46
C LYS A 625 13.12 -31.94 28.11
#